data_AF-A0A231H2P7-F1
#
_entry.id   AF-A0A231H2P7-F1
#
_cell.length_a   1.000
_cell.length_b   1.000
_cell.length_c   1.000
_cell.angle_alpha   90.00
_cell.angle_beta   90.00
_cell.angle_gamma   90.00
#
_symmetry.space_group_name_H-M   'P 1'
#
loop_
_entity.id
_entity.type
_entity.pdbx_description
1 polymer ?
#
loop_
_entity_poly.entity_id
_entity_poly.type
_entity_poly.pdbx_seq_one_letter_code
_entity_poly.pdbx_strand_id
1 'polypeptide(L)'
;MFPPDQAWGFVLLLWLGLAFRRVRCWLIEGCFMAKKVIVELVDDYDGKSKADETVRFGIDGVEYEIDLSLKNAGKLRAAFEPWTEPARRVGRIPRGKSKTIETRTNADKHQTAAIRDWARDNGYEVSRRGRIHKDIVEAYNKAH
;
A
#
# COMPACT_ATOMS: atom_id res chain seq x y z
N MET A 1 65.16 3.62 -65.34
CA MET A 1 65.40 5.00 -64.85
C MET A 1 64.28 5.35 -63.88
N PHE A 2 64.56 5.96 -62.73
CA PHE A 2 63.57 6.34 -61.69
C PHE A 2 63.08 7.81 -61.91
N PRO A 3 62.14 8.40 -61.12
CA PRO A 3 60.90 9.05 -61.59
C PRO A 3 61.03 10.61 -61.52
N PRO A 4 60.05 11.51 -61.20
CA PRO A 4 58.69 11.43 -60.60
C PRO A 4 57.57 11.74 -61.65
N ASP A 5 56.29 12.07 -61.36
CA ASP A 5 55.53 12.22 -60.11
C ASP A 5 54.06 11.78 -60.27
N GLN A 6 53.40 11.47 -59.16
CA GLN A 6 52.00 11.04 -58.99
C GLN A 6 51.07 12.27 -58.83
N ALA A 7 49.73 12.21 -58.83
CA ALA A 7 48.78 11.09 -58.89
C ALA A 7 47.53 11.50 -59.72
N TRP A 8 46.81 10.54 -60.29
CA TRP A 8 45.61 10.78 -61.12
C TRP A 8 44.30 10.35 -60.46
N GLY A 9 43.33 11.27 -60.44
CA GLY A 9 41.89 11.01 -60.53
C GLY A 9 41.17 10.39 -59.31
N PHE A 10 39.85 10.22 -59.35
CA PHE A 10 38.95 10.16 -60.51
C PHE A 10 37.52 10.70 -60.21
N VAL A 11 36.91 11.42 -61.17
CA VAL A 11 35.45 11.41 -61.55
C VAL A 11 34.41 11.95 -60.52
N LEU A 12 33.66 13.05 -60.82
CA LEU A 12 32.41 13.17 -61.63
C LEU A 12 31.23 12.36 -61.01
N LEU A 13 29.95 12.78 -60.90
CA LEU A 13 29.18 13.94 -61.41
C LEU A 13 27.78 14.03 -60.72
N LEU A 14 27.14 15.22 -60.81
CA LEU A 14 25.68 15.49 -60.91
C LEU A 14 24.67 15.31 -59.73
N TRP A 15 23.97 16.43 -59.51
CA TRP A 15 22.50 16.61 -59.37
C TRP A 15 21.76 16.57 -58.00
N LEU A 16 21.29 17.79 -57.64
CA LEU A 16 19.94 18.17 -57.21
C LEU A 16 19.31 17.56 -55.93
N GLY A 17 19.04 18.39 -54.92
CA GLY A 17 17.94 18.12 -53.98
C GLY A 17 17.95 18.84 -52.62
N LEU A 18 16.90 19.65 -52.41
CA LEU A 18 16.26 20.01 -51.13
C LEU A 18 16.98 20.88 -50.08
N ALA A 19 16.20 21.83 -49.56
CA ALA A 19 16.55 22.68 -48.43
C ALA A 19 16.21 22.01 -47.08
N PHE A 20 16.95 22.33 -46.03
CA PHE A 20 16.44 22.25 -44.65
C PHE A 20 16.97 23.41 -43.80
N ARG A 21 16.19 24.50 -43.75
CA ARG A 21 16.55 25.71 -43.00
C ARG A 21 16.17 25.57 -41.53
N ARG A 22 17.19 25.46 -40.68
CA ARG A 22 17.21 25.84 -39.26
C ARG A 22 16.43 24.95 -38.28
N VAL A 23 17.16 23.94 -37.80
CA VAL A 23 16.90 23.28 -36.52
C VAL A 23 16.76 24.32 -35.39
N ARG A 24 15.62 24.32 -34.70
CA ARG A 24 15.52 24.68 -33.28
C ARG A 24 14.68 23.61 -32.58
N CYS A 25 15.32 22.47 -32.33
CA CYS A 25 14.82 21.52 -31.34
C CYS A 25 14.79 22.24 -29.99
N TRP A 26 13.59 22.49 -29.45
CA TRP A 26 13.44 22.94 -28.06
C TRP A 26 13.58 21.73 -27.15
N LEU A 27 14.83 21.38 -26.88
CA LEU A 27 15.17 20.49 -25.77
C LEU A 27 15.11 21.34 -24.48
N ILE A 28 14.01 21.26 -23.73
CA ILE A 28 14.00 21.59 -22.31
C ILE A 28 13.53 20.36 -21.57
N GLU A 29 14.44 19.84 -20.75
CA GLU A 29 14.39 18.50 -20.20
C GLU A 29 13.49 18.47 -18.98
N GLY A 30 12.34 17.81 -19.13
CA GLY A 30 11.37 17.54 -18.06
C GLY A 30 10.97 16.08 -18.05
N CYS A 31 11.95 15.17 -18.03
CA CYS A 31 11.68 13.73 -17.96
C CYS A 31 11.06 13.40 -16.60
N PHE A 32 9.72 13.32 -16.57
CA PHE A 32 8.94 13.01 -15.38
C PHE A 32 9.39 11.67 -14.77
N MET A 33 9.92 11.69 -13.54
CA MET A 33 10.21 10.48 -12.78
C MET A 33 8.92 9.77 -12.35
N ALA A 34 8.37 8.92 -13.22
CA ALA A 34 7.27 8.03 -12.86
C ALA A 34 7.78 6.94 -11.89
N LYS A 35 7.31 6.97 -10.65
CA LYS A 35 7.61 5.94 -9.64
C LYS A 35 6.43 4.97 -9.52
N LYS A 36 6.67 3.68 -9.75
CA LYS A 36 5.70 2.60 -9.49
C LYS A 36 6.08 1.91 -8.18
N VAL A 37 5.27 2.09 -7.14
CA VAL A 37 5.36 1.29 -5.91
C VAL A 37 4.49 0.05 -6.11
N ILE A 38 5.07 -1.13 -5.93
CA ILE A 38 4.36 -2.40 -5.95
C ILE A 38 4.39 -2.93 -4.51
N VAL A 39 3.21 -3.12 -3.92
CA VAL A 39 3.06 -3.77 -2.61
C VAL A 39 2.48 -5.15 -2.88
N GLU A 40 3.27 -6.18 -2.62
CA GLU A 40 2.88 -7.58 -2.74
C GLU A 40 2.92 -8.22 -1.36
N LEU A 41 1.88 -9.00 -1.05
CA LEU A 41 1.85 -9.86 0.14
C LEU A 41 2.70 -11.09 -0.19
N VAL A 42 3.71 -11.38 0.62
CA VAL A 42 4.66 -12.47 0.41
C VAL A 42 4.34 -13.59 1.41
N ASP A 43 4.52 -14.84 0.98
CA ASP A 43 4.37 -16.03 1.82
C ASP A 43 5.48 -16.06 2.90
N ASP A 44 5.08 -16.03 4.17
CA ASP A 44 6.00 -16.00 5.32
C ASP A 44 6.85 -17.27 5.47
N TYR A 45 6.40 -18.40 4.91
CA TYR A 45 7.06 -19.70 5.05
C TYR A 45 8.20 -19.90 4.02
N ASP A 46 8.04 -19.41 2.79
CA ASP A 46 9.08 -19.51 1.76
C ASP A 46 9.76 -18.20 1.36
N GLY A 47 9.19 -17.04 1.75
CA GLY A 47 9.72 -15.70 1.51
C GLY A 47 9.82 -15.30 0.04
N LYS A 48 9.15 -16.04 -0.87
CA LYS A 48 9.35 -15.94 -2.33
C LYS A 48 8.07 -16.00 -3.13
N SER A 49 7.10 -16.79 -2.71
CA SER A 49 5.79 -16.86 -3.34
C SER A 49 4.88 -15.74 -2.83
N LYS A 50 3.87 -15.41 -3.62
CA LYS A 50 2.84 -14.46 -3.20
C LYS A 50 1.91 -15.16 -2.21
N ALA A 51 1.61 -14.51 -1.09
CA ALA A 51 0.59 -14.99 -0.17
C ALA A 51 -0.82 -14.70 -0.72
N ASP A 52 -1.70 -15.67 -0.57
CA ASP A 52 -3.09 -15.63 -1.00
C ASP A 52 -4.06 -15.55 0.19
N GLU A 53 -3.70 -16.13 1.35
CA GLU A 53 -4.53 -16.14 2.55
C GLU A 53 -3.72 -16.13 3.86
N THR A 54 -4.24 -15.41 4.85
CA THR A 54 -3.76 -15.47 6.25
C THR A 54 -4.36 -16.67 6.96
N VAL A 55 -3.52 -17.60 7.41
CA VAL A 55 -3.93 -18.75 8.24
C VAL A 55 -3.70 -18.41 9.71
N ARG A 56 -4.68 -18.74 10.56
CA ARG A 56 -4.57 -18.62 12.02
C ARG A 56 -4.54 -20.00 12.65
N PHE A 57 -3.59 -20.23 13.55
CA PHE A 57 -3.45 -21.47 14.31
C PHE A 57 -2.99 -21.17 15.73
N GLY A 58 -3.04 -22.16 16.63
CA GLY A 58 -2.60 -21.98 18.02
C GLY A 58 -1.96 -23.23 18.58
N ILE A 59 -0.94 -23.04 19.42
CA ILE A 59 -0.17 -24.09 20.08
C ILE A 59 0.05 -23.64 21.52
N ASP A 60 -0.18 -24.52 22.50
CA ASP A 60 0.00 -24.27 23.94
C ASP A 60 -0.67 -22.98 24.48
N GLY A 61 -1.77 -22.57 23.86
CA GLY A 61 -2.53 -21.36 24.21
C GLY A 61 -2.00 -20.06 23.61
N VAL A 62 -0.91 -20.10 22.83
CA VAL A 62 -0.43 -18.96 22.03
C VAL A 62 -1.10 -19.01 20.65
N GLU A 63 -1.67 -17.88 20.22
CA GLU A 63 -2.23 -17.71 18.88
C GLU A 63 -1.18 -17.15 17.90
N TYR A 64 -1.15 -17.71 16.69
CA TYR A 64 -0.26 -17.31 15.61
C TYR A 64 -1.06 -17.00 14.35
N GLU A 65 -0.59 -16.01 13.59
CA GLU A 65 -1.05 -15.68 12.24
C GLU A 65 0.12 -15.84 11.28
N ILE A 66 -0.13 -16.37 10.08
CA ILE A 66 0.89 -16.55 9.04
C ILE A 66 0.25 -16.32 7.66
N ASP A 67 0.87 -15.48 6.83
CA ASP A 67 0.43 -15.24 5.46
C ASP A 67 1.05 -16.27 4.52
N LEU A 68 0.21 -17.02 3.79
CA LEU A 68 0.63 -18.17 2.98
C LEU A 68 -0.01 -18.14 1.59
N SER A 69 0.72 -18.69 0.62
CA SER A 69 0.18 -19.14 -0.67
C SER A 69 -0.79 -20.30 -0.48
N LEU A 70 -1.76 -20.47 -1.38
CA LEU A 70 -2.76 -21.56 -1.31
C LEU A 70 -2.12 -22.96 -1.15
N LYS A 71 -0.94 -23.16 -1.77
CA LYS A 71 -0.20 -24.43 -1.69
C LYS A 71 0.40 -24.67 -0.31
N ASN A 72 0.99 -23.66 0.31
CA ASN A 72 1.60 -23.79 1.64
C ASN A 72 0.54 -23.83 2.74
N ALA A 73 -0.54 -23.05 2.60
CA ALA A 73 -1.71 -23.15 3.49
C ALA A 73 -2.38 -24.53 3.44
N GLY A 74 -2.44 -25.16 2.26
CA GLY A 74 -2.88 -26.55 2.10
C GLY A 74 -2.01 -27.54 2.89
N LYS A 75 -0.67 -27.46 2.77
CA LYS A 75 0.26 -28.29 3.54
C LYS A 75 0.09 -28.11 5.05
N LEU A 76 -0.08 -26.87 5.51
CA LEU A 76 -0.25 -26.57 6.94
C LEU A 76 -1.51 -27.26 7.49
N ARG A 77 -2.63 -27.17 6.76
CA ARG A 77 -3.88 -27.86 7.15
C ARG A 77 -3.73 -29.38 7.15
N ALA A 78 -3.08 -29.96 6.14
CA ALA A 78 -2.81 -31.40 6.07
C ALA A 78 -1.89 -31.89 7.21
N ALA A 79 -0.93 -31.07 7.67
CA ALA A 79 -0.09 -31.41 8.81
C ALA A 79 -0.87 -31.46 10.15
N PHE A 80 -1.97 -30.71 10.26
CA PHE A 80 -2.87 -30.76 11.41
C PHE A 80 -3.91 -31.89 11.33
N GLU A 81 -4.22 -32.39 10.14
CA GLU A 81 -5.29 -33.38 9.89
C GLU A 81 -5.26 -34.58 10.86
N PRO A 82 -4.12 -35.30 11.05
CA PRO A 82 -4.05 -36.46 11.94
C PRO A 82 -4.30 -36.15 13.42
N TRP A 83 -4.06 -34.89 13.83
CA TRP A 83 -4.28 -34.42 15.19
C TRP A 83 -5.70 -33.88 15.38
N THR A 84 -6.33 -33.38 14.31
CA THR A 84 -7.69 -32.83 14.36
C THR A 84 -8.80 -33.88 14.33
N GLU A 85 -8.57 -35.06 13.74
CA GLU A 85 -9.56 -36.16 13.73
C GLU A 85 -9.92 -36.67 15.14
N PRO A 86 -8.96 -37.06 16.01
CA PRO A 86 -9.27 -37.51 17.37
C PRO A 86 -9.57 -36.35 18.35
N ALA A 87 -9.31 -35.10 17.98
CA ALA A 87 -9.41 -33.97 18.90
C ALA A 87 -10.85 -33.52 19.16
N ARG A 88 -11.21 -33.41 20.44
CA ARG A 88 -12.43 -32.71 20.87
C ARG A 88 -12.28 -31.20 20.62
N ARG A 89 -13.25 -30.61 19.92
CA ARG A 89 -13.40 -29.14 19.83
C ARG A 89 -13.78 -28.58 21.21
N VAL A 90 -12.87 -27.84 21.85
CA VAL A 90 -13.06 -27.25 23.19
C VAL A 90 -13.81 -25.92 23.14
N GLY A 91 -13.88 -25.29 21.95
CA GLY A 91 -14.64 -24.08 21.67
C GLY A 91 -14.50 -23.69 20.20
N ARG A 92 -15.21 -22.63 19.77
CA ARG A 92 -14.97 -21.98 18.48
C ARG A 92 -14.09 -20.77 18.72
N ILE A 93 -12.83 -20.81 18.26
CA ILE A 93 -11.99 -19.61 18.17
C ILE A 93 -12.78 -18.58 17.35
N PRO A 94 -13.07 -17.38 17.87
CA PRO A 94 -13.74 -16.36 17.09
C PRO A 94 -12.85 -15.98 15.91
N ARG A 95 -13.23 -16.39 14.69
CA ARG A 95 -12.57 -15.90 13.46
C ARG A 95 -12.60 -14.37 13.53
N GLY A 96 -11.43 -13.77 13.74
CA GLY A 96 -11.29 -12.42 14.29
C GLY A 96 -12.30 -11.47 13.69
N LYS A 97 -13.34 -11.10 14.45
CA LYS A 97 -14.29 -10.08 14.00
C LYS A 97 -13.48 -8.80 13.88
N SER A 98 -13.30 -8.34 12.63
CA SER A 98 -12.75 -7.02 12.30
C SER A 98 -13.23 -6.02 13.34
N LYS A 99 -12.27 -5.53 14.13
CA LYS A 99 -12.41 -4.83 15.42
C LYS A 99 -13.79 -4.18 15.52
N THR A 100 -14.76 -4.91 16.10
CA THR A 100 -16.15 -4.44 16.17
C THR A 100 -16.09 -3.05 16.78
N ILE A 101 -16.49 -2.03 16.02
CA ILE A 101 -16.46 -0.64 16.48
C ILE A 101 -17.19 -0.64 17.82
N GLU A 102 -16.45 -0.35 18.89
CA GLU A 102 -17.01 -0.32 20.24
C GLU A 102 -18.27 0.53 20.19
N THR A 103 -19.41 -0.10 20.43
CA THR A 103 -20.70 0.55 20.38
C THR A 103 -20.75 1.52 21.55
N ARG A 104 -20.30 2.76 21.28
CA ARG A 104 -20.24 3.87 22.21
C ARG A 104 -21.45 3.83 23.13
N THR A 105 -21.17 3.80 24.42
CA THR A 105 -22.19 3.77 25.46
C THR A 105 -23.11 4.99 25.30
N ASN A 106 -24.32 4.93 25.85
CA ASN A 106 -25.19 6.10 25.80
C ASN A 106 -24.58 7.30 26.55
N ALA A 107 -23.80 7.06 27.61
CA ALA A 107 -23.01 8.10 28.28
C ALA A 107 -22.04 8.81 27.33
N ASP A 108 -21.25 8.06 26.54
CA ASP A 108 -20.34 8.65 25.53
C ASP A 108 -21.09 9.53 24.53
N LYS A 109 -22.30 9.14 24.13
CA LYS A 109 -23.14 9.92 23.20
C LYS A 109 -23.58 11.24 23.81
N HIS A 110 -24.03 11.24 25.08
CA HIS A 110 -24.42 12.45 25.80
C HIS A 110 -23.24 13.40 26.02
N GLN A 111 -22.08 12.89 26.45
CA GLN A 111 -20.87 13.69 26.59
C GLN A 111 -20.43 14.29 25.24
N THR A 112 -20.48 13.50 24.16
CA THR A 112 -20.17 13.98 22.80
C THR A 112 -21.18 15.03 22.30
N ALA A 113 -22.43 15.04 22.80
CA ALA A 113 -23.38 16.11 22.50
C ALA A 113 -23.00 17.39 23.24
N ALA A 114 -22.85 17.33 24.57
CA ALA A 114 -22.47 18.48 25.40
C ALA A 114 -21.17 19.18 24.94
N ILE A 115 -20.15 18.41 24.55
CA ILE A 115 -18.90 18.97 24.01
C ILE A 115 -19.16 19.73 22.69
N ARG A 116 -20.06 19.28 21.81
CA ARG A 116 -20.39 20.03 20.57
C ARG A 116 -21.18 21.29 20.84
N ASP A 117 -22.02 21.30 21.87
CA ASP A 117 -22.85 22.45 22.20
C ASP A 117 -21.95 23.55 22.77
N TRP A 118 -21.17 23.22 23.80
CA TRP A 118 -20.11 24.09 24.34
C TRP A 118 -19.12 24.56 23.26
N ALA A 119 -18.69 23.69 22.35
CA ALA A 119 -17.77 24.06 21.29
C ALA A 119 -18.35 25.12 20.35
N ARG A 120 -19.63 24.99 19.96
CA ARG A 120 -20.32 25.99 19.12
C ARG A 120 -20.46 27.33 19.85
N ASP A 121 -20.81 27.29 21.13
CA ASP A 121 -20.96 28.50 21.95
C ASP A 121 -19.62 29.23 22.17
N ASN A 122 -18.51 28.49 22.18
CA ASN A 122 -17.14 29.03 22.26
C ASN A 122 -16.50 29.30 20.88
N GLY A 123 -17.27 29.23 19.78
CA GLY A 123 -16.79 29.57 18.44
C GLY A 123 -15.89 28.55 17.76
N TYR A 124 -15.82 27.30 18.25
CA TYR A 124 -15.08 26.21 17.61
C TYR A 124 -15.91 25.54 16.51
N GLU A 125 -15.32 25.35 15.33
CA GLU A 125 -15.93 24.60 14.23
C GLU A 125 -15.99 23.10 14.56
N VAL A 126 -17.21 22.54 14.62
CA VAL A 126 -17.44 21.12 14.94
C VAL A 126 -18.37 20.44 13.94
N SER A 127 -17.94 19.30 13.42
CA SER A 127 -18.79 18.46 12.58
C SER A 127 -20.07 18.03 13.30
N ARG A 128 -21.21 18.23 12.63
CA ARG A 128 -22.56 17.79 13.06
C ARG A 128 -22.64 16.30 13.41
N ARG A 129 -21.75 15.46 12.87
CA ARG A 129 -21.71 14.00 13.13
C ARG A 129 -20.28 13.45 13.20
N GLY A 130 -20.11 12.33 13.90
CA GLY A 130 -18.83 11.61 13.97
C GLY A 130 -18.00 11.90 15.23
N ARG A 131 -16.67 11.74 15.13
CA ARG A 131 -15.71 11.98 16.20
C ARG A 131 -15.38 13.48 16.28
N ILE A 132 -15.28 14.04 17.49
CA ILE A 132 -14.83 15.41 17.74
C ILE A 132 -13.29 15.43 17.72
N HIS A 133 -12.69 16.54 17.27
CA HIS A 133 -11.25 16.75 17.37
C HIS A 133 -10.76 16.72 18.83
N LYS A 134 -9.58 16.14 19.06
CA LYS A 134 -9.01 15.96 20.40
C LYS A 134 -8.84 17.31 21.12
N ASP A 135 -8.42 18.33 20.39
CA ASP A 135 -8.14 19.68 20.88
C ASP A 135 -9.38 20.33 21.52
N ILE A 136 -10.56 20.08 20.95
CA ILE A 136 -11.85 20.60 21.43
C ILE A 136 -12.31 19.84 22.69
N VAL A 137 -12.06 18.53 22.76
CA VAL A 137 -12.32 17.73 23.97
C VAL A 137 -11.39 18.17 25.11
N GLU A 138 -10.14 18.47 24.83
CA GLU A 138 -9.19 19.01 25.82
C GLU A 138 -9.54 20.43 26.26
N ALA A 139 -10.03 21.29 25.36
CA ALA A 139 -10.50 22.61 25.71
C ALA A 139 -11.75 22.55 26.62
N TYR A 140 -12.70 21.65 26.32
CA TYR A 140 -13.86 21.39 27.17
C TYR A 140 -13.46 20.91 28.58
N ASN A 141 -12.53 19.96 28.66
CA ASN A 141 -11.98 19.41 29.91
C ASN A 141 -11.05 20.37 30.68
N LYS A 142 -10.75 21.56 30.14
CA LYS A 142 -10.05 22.65 30.84
C LYS A 142 -11.03 23.70 31.37
N ALA A 143 -12.25 23.71 30.87
CA ALA A 143 -13.31 24.65 31.25
C ALA A 143 -14.31 24.06 32.27
N HIS A 144 -14.17 22.76 32.60
CA HIS A 144 -14.96 21.99 33.57
C HIS A 144 -14.05 21.13 34.43
#